data_AF-A0A0K0GD15-F1
#
_entry.id   AF-A0A0K0GD15-F1
#
_cell.length_a   1.000
_cell.length_b   1.000
_cell.length_c   1.000
_cell.angle_alpha   90.00
_cell.angle_beta   90.00
_cell.angle_gamma   90.00
#
_symmetry.space_group_name_H-M   'P 1'
#
loop_
_entity.id
_entity.type
_entity.pdbx_description
1 polymer ?
#
loop_
_entity_poly.entity_id
_entity_poly.type
_entity_poly.pdbx_seq_one_letter_code
_entity_poly.pdbx_strand_id
1 'polypeptide(L)' 'MRINHNIAALNTYRQLGAANNAQSKSMEKLSSGLRINNAADDAAGLAISEKMRGQIRGLDMASKNAQDGKLEMPL' A
#
# COMPACT_ATOMS: atom_id res chain seq x y z
N MET A 1 19.35 40.17 -16.84
CA MET A 1 19.72 38.95 -16.08
C MET A 1 20.36 39.37 -14.78
N ARG A 2 19.76 39.04 -13.62
CA ARG A 2 20.35 39.35 -12.30
C ARG A 2 21.19 38.16 -11.85
N ILE A 3 22.48 38.39 -11.62
CA ILE A 3 23.49 37.39 -11.22
C ILE A 3 23.14 36.72 -9.87
N ASN A 4 22.31 37.38 -9.04
CA ASN A 4 22.00 36.93 -7.68
C ASN A 4 21.00 35.76 -7.58
N HIS A 5 20.19 35.48 -8.60
CA HIS A 5 19.21 34.39 -8.54
C HIS A 5 19.21 33.61 -9.84
N ASN A 6 19.57 32.32 -9.75
CA ASN A 6 19.47 31.40 -10.86
C ASN A 6 18.14 30.65 -10.79
N ILE A 7 17.10 31.25 -11.37
CA ILE A 7 15.75 30.69 -11.41
C ILE A 7 15.71 29.33 -12.13
N ALA A 8 16.56 29.14 -13.14
CA ALA A 8 16.69 27.86 -13.83
C ALA A 8 17.22 26.77 -12.90
N ALA A 9 18.27 27.05 -12.12
CA ALA A 9 18.81 26.13 -11.11
C ALA A 9 17.80 25.84 -9.97
N LEU A 10 17.00 26.81 -9.56
CA LEU A 10 15.93 26.61 -8.57
C LEU A 10 14.79 25.73 -9.12
N ASN A 11 14.45 25.88 -10.39
CA ASN A 11 13.46 25.03 -11.05
C ASN A 11 13.95 23.59 -11.20
N THR A 12 15.20 23.39 -11.62
CA THR A 12 15.79 22.06 -11.72
C THR A 12 15.93 21.41 -10.35
N TYR A 13 16.30 22.15 -9.30
CA TYR A 13 16.35 21.62 -7.93
C TYR A 13 14.97 21.17 -7.44
N ARG A 14 13.90 21.95 -7.70
CA ARG A 14 12.53 21.53 -7.38
C ARG A 14 12.10 20.27 -8.13
N GLN A 15 12.41 20.20 -9.42
CA GLN A 15 12.11 19.02 -10.25
C GLN A 15 12.91 17.79 -9.79
N LEU A 16 14.18 17.97 -9.43
CA LEU A 16 15.03 16.92 -8.87
C LEU A 16 14.50 16.40 -7.53
N GLY A 17 14.02 17.30 -6.65
CA GLY A 17 13.37 16.92 -5.40
C GLY A 17 12.10 16.10 -5.63
N ALA A 18 11.26 16.51 -6.59
CA ALA A 18 10.08 15.73 -6.97
C ALA A 18 10.44 14.36 -7.55
N ALA A 19 11.46 14.29 -8.41
CA ALA A 19 11.95 13.04 -9.00
C ALA A 19 12.52 12.08 -7.94
N ASN A 20 13.29 12.59 -6.97
CA ASN A 20 13.79 11.77 -5.86
C ASN A 20 12.64 11.22 -5.00
N ASN A 21 11.64 12.02 -4.68
CA ASN A 21 10.47 11.54 -3.93
C ASN A 21 9.70 10.46 -4.68
N ALA A 22 9.51 10.62 -6.00
CA ALA A 22 8.87 9.62 -6.84
C ALA A 22 9.68 8.31 -6.91
N GLN A 23 11.01 8.42 -7.00
CA GLN A 23 11.92 7.27 -6.98
C GLN A 23 11.85 6.53 -5.65
N SER A 24 11.89 7.23 -4.52
CA SER A 24 11.78 6.64 -3.18
C SER A 24 10.45 5.90 -3.00
N LYS A 25 9.32 6.48 -3.42
CA LYS A 25 8.01 5.81 -3.41
C LYS A 25 7.98 4.56 -4.29
N SER A 26 8.64 4.60 -5.45
CA SER A 26 8.71 3.45 -6.35
C SER A 26 9.54 2.32 -5.73
N MET A 27 10.66 2.65 -5.08
CA MET A 27 11.44 1.67 -4.32
C MET A 27 10.68 1.09 -3.14
N GLU A 28 9.87 1.90 -2.43
CA GLU A 28 9.02 1.43 -1.34
C GLU A 28 8.01 0.38 -1.84
N LYS A 29 7.37 0.62 -3.00
CA LYS A 29 6.42 -0.31 -3.64
C LYS A 29 7.09 -1.59 -4.12
N LEU A 30 8.29 -1.49 -4.68
CA LEU A 30 9.08 -2.64 -5.10
C LEU A 30 9.52 -3.49 -3.89
N SER A 31 9.95 -2.85 -2.80
CA SER A 31 10.42 -3.54 -1.59
C SER A 31 9.30 -4.24 -0.84
N SER A 32 8.12 -3.61 -0.73
CA SER A 32 6.98 -4.23 -0.04
C SER A 32 6.27 -5.30 -0.87
N GLY A 33 6.41 -5.26 -2.20
CA GLY A 33 5.61 -6.07 -3.13
C GLY A 33 4.11 -5.72 -3.13
N LEU A 34 3.71 -4.67 -2.40
CA LEU A 34 2.33 -4.23 -2.28
C LEU A 34 2.12 -2.98 -3.15
N ARG A 35 1.03 -2.99 -3.93
CA ARG A 35 0.67 -1.86 -4.81
C ARG A 35 0.31 -0.60 -4.02
N ILE A 36 -0.23 -0.76 -2.80
CA ILE A 36 -0.68 0.31 -1.90
C ILE A 36 0.06 0.16 -0.58
N ASN A 37 1.06 1.01 -0.34
CA ASN A 37 1.85 1.01 0.90
C ASN A 37 1.35 2.01 1.93
N ASN A 38 0.80 3.14 1.46
CA ASN A 38 0.35 4.23 2.32
C ASN A 38 -1.13 4.54 2.05
N ALA A 39 -1.89 4.82 3.11
CA ALA A 39 -3.28 5.28 3.01
C ALA A 39 -3.42 6.58 2.19
N ALA A 40 -2.33 7.35 2.07
CA ALA A 40 -2.26 8.54 1.24
C ALA A 40 -2.24 8.25 -0.27
N ASP A 41 -1.81 7.06 -0.70
CA ASP A 41 -1.78 6.68 -2.12
C ASP A 41 -3.17 6.21 -2.60
N ASP A 42 -3.93 5.49 -1.76
CA ASP A 42 -5.31 5.09 -2.03
C ASP A 42 -6.02 4.67 -0.72
N ALA A 43 -6.65 5.63 -0.04
CA ALA A 43 -7.35 5.38 1.22
C ALA A 43 -8.53 4.40 1.05
N ALA A 44 -9.23 4.46 -0.09
CA ALA A 44 -10.35 3.57 -0.38
C ALA A 44 -9.87 2.15 -0.70
N GLY A 45 -8.81 2.02 -1.50
CA GLY A 45 -8.17 0.74 -1.84
C GLY A 45 -7.57 0.06 -0.62
N LEU A 46 -6.97 0.80 0.31
CA LEU A 46 -6.48 0.26 1.57
C LEU A 46 -7.64 -0.27 2.42
N ALA A 47 -8.69 0.53 2.63
CA ALA A 47 -9.87 0.12 3.42
C ALA A 47 -10.55 -1.14 2.85
N ILE A 48 -10.67 -1.23 1.52
CA ILE A 48 -11.20 -2.44 0.84
C ILE A 48 -10.27 -3.63 1.08
N SER A 49 -8.96 -3.46 0.94
CA SER A 49 -8.00 -4.54 1.17
C SER A 49 -8.04 -5.07 2.60
N GLU A 50 -8.22 -4.20 3.58
CA GLU A 50 -8.36 -4.57 4.99
C GLU A 50 -9.68 -5.28 5.25
N LYS A 51 -10.78 -4.77 4.69
CA LYS A 51 -12.10 -5.43 4.73
C LYS A 51 -12.03 -6.85 4.14
N MET A 52 -11.41 -7.00 2.97
CA MET A 52 -11.24 -8.31 2.33
C MET A 52 -10.34 -9.23 3.18
N ARG A 53 -9.26 -8.72 3.75
CA ARG A 53 -8.39 -9.49 4.66
C ARG A 53 -9.13 -9.93 5.93
N GLY A 54 -10.09 -9.13 6.41
CA GLY A 54 -11.01 -9.49 7.49
C GLY A 54 -11.98 -10.59 7.08
N GLN A 55 -12.60 -10.48 5.90
CA GLN A 55 -13.51 -11.49 5.35
C GLN A 55 -12.80 -12.82 5.13
N ILE A 56 -11.59 -12.83 4.57
CA ILE A 56 -10.80 -14.05 4.36
C ILE A 56 -10.52 -14.75 5.70
N ARG A 57 -10.08 -14.01 6.73
CA ARG A 57 -9.87 -14.58 8.06
C ARG A 57 -11.15 -15.13 8.68
N GLY A 58 -12.28 -14.42 8.50
CA GLY A 58 -13.59 -14.90 8.95
C GLY A 58 -14.02 -16.19 8.23
N LEU A 59 -13.81 -16.26 6.92
CA LEU A 59 -14.11 -17.45 6.11
C LEU A 59 -13.20 -18.64 6.46
N ASP A 60 -11.92 -18.40 6.74
CA ASP A 60 -10.98 -19.44 7.15
C ASP A 60 -11.39 -20.05 8.50
N MET A 61 -11.77 -19.20 9.46
CA MET A 61 -12.34 -19.65 10.74
C MET A 61 -13.68 -20.36 10.57
N ALA A 62 -14.56 -19.87 9.69
CA ALA A 62 -15.83 -20.54 9.40
C ALA A 62 -15.61 -21.93 8.77
N SER A 63 -14.64 -22.05 7.86
CA SER A 63 -14.25 -23.32 7.26
C SER A 63 -13.68 -24.29 8.30
N LYS A 64 -12.81 -23.79 9.20
CA LYS A 64 -12.27 -24.58 10.30
C LYS A 64 -13.38 -25.06 11.24
N ASN A 65 -14.26 -24.17 11.68
CA ASN A 65 -15.40 -24.51 12.53
C ASN A 65 -16.35 -25.51 11.85
N ALA A 66 -16.54 -25.40 10.53
CA ALA A 66 -17.34 -26.36 9.76
C ALA A 66 -16.67 -27.75 9.68
N GLN A 67 -15.34 -27.81 9.60
CA GLN A 67 -14.59 -29.07 9.68
C GLN A 67 -14.63 -29.68 11.08
N ASP A 68 -14.42 -28.86 12.12
CA ASP A 68 -14.49 -29.29 13.51
C ASP A 68 -15.90 -29.80 13.86
N GLY A 69 -16.96 -29.09 13.47
CA GLY A 69 -18.34 -29.55 13.65
C GLY A 69 -18.70 -30.81 12.85
N LYS A 70 -18.00 -31.08 11.74
CA LYS A 70 -18.12 -32.34 10.99
C LYS A 70 -17.40 -33.50 11.70
N LEU A 71 -16.32 -33.20 12.42
CA LEU A 71 -15.57 -34.15 13.24
C LEU A 71 -16.32 -34.51 14.54
N GLU A 72 -17.08 -33.55 15.09
CA GLU A 72 -17.88 -33.73 16.31
C GLU A 72 -19.26 -34.37 16.09
N MET A 73 -19.68 -34.62 14.84
CA MET A 73 -20.94 -35.31 14.52
C MET A 73 -20.75 -36.83 14.64
N PRO A 74 -21.20 -37.49 15.73
CA PRO A 74 -21.08 -38.93 15.87
C PRO A 74 -22.17 -39.60 15.04
N LEU A 75 -21.78 -40.52 14.16
CA LEU A 75 -22.66 -41.56 13.62
C LEU A 75 -23.05 -42.54 14.73
#